data_AF-A0AAU7WEQ8-F1
#
_entry.id   AF-A0AAU7WEQ8-F1
#
_cell.length_a   1.000
_cell.length_b   1.000
_cell.length_c   1.000
_cell.angle_alpha   90.00
_cell.angle_beta   90.00
_cell.angle_gamma   90.00
#
_symmetry.space_group_name_H-M   'P 1'
#
loop_
_entity.id
_entity.type
_entity.pdbx_description
1 polymer ?
#
loop_
_entity_poly.entity_id
_entity_poly.type
_entity_poly.pdbx_seq_one_letter_code
_entity_poly.pdbx_strand_id
1 'polypeptide(L)' 'MKNFLRHAIEKKRQYLIEQLIALGAYQEDDKQLFTLTLTELETEYAYFSKISQEKEASGRE' A
#
# COMPACT_ATOMS: atom_id res chain seq x y z
N MET A 1 22.48 3.25 -19.79
CA MET A 1 21.74 2.38 -18.84
C MET A 1 21.90 2.93 -17.43
N LYS A 2 21.16 3.98 -17.10
CA LYS A 2 21.12 4.53 -15.75
C LYS A 2 19.64 4.76 -15.47
N ASN A 3 19.20 4.48 -14.24
CA ASN A 3 17.84 4.67 -13.70
C ASN A 3 16.92 3.43 -13.59
N PHE A 4 17.38 2.20 -13.86
CA PHE A 4 16.56 0.99 -13.60
C PHE A 4 16.07 0.91 -12.14
N LEU A 5 16.93 1.27 -11.20
CA LEU A 5 16.59 1.30 -9.78
C LEU A 5 15.49 2.32 -9.47
N ARG A 6 15.61 3.53 -10.04
CA ARG A 6 14.62 4.60 -9.84
C ARG A 6 13.27 4.19 -10.43
N HIS A 7 13.28 3.60 -11.62
CA HIS A 7 12.07 3.13 -12.28
C HIS A 7 11.42 1.95 -11.53
N ALA A 8 12.21 1.04 -10.95
CA ALA A 8 11.70 -0.04 -10.11
C ALA A 8 11.06 0.48 -8.82
N ILE A 9 11.69 1.48 -8.18
CA ILE A 9 11.18 2.16 -6.99
C ILE A 9 9.87 2.89 -7.29
N GLU A 10 9.80 3.63 -8.40
CA GLU A 10 8.60 4.35 -8.83
C GLU A 10 7.45 3.37 -9.15
N LYS A 11 7.75 2.27 -9.87
CA LYS A 11 6.76 1.21 -10.12
C LYS A 11 6.25 0.57 -8.82
N LYS A 12 7.15 0.27 -7.88
CA LYS A 12 6.78 -0.32 -6.59
C LYS A 12 5.90 0.64 -5.78
N ARG A 13 6.22 1.94 -5.78
CA ARG A 13 5.39 2.97 -5.15
C ARG A 13 3.99 3.00 -5.73
N GLN A 14 3.88 3.08 -7.05
CA GLN A 14 2.58 3.10 -7.74
C GLN A 14 1.77 1.84 -7.42
N TYR A 15 2.40 0.67 -7.47
CA TYR A 15 1.77 -0.60 -7.15
C TYR A 15 1.21 -0.63 -5.71
N LEU A 16 1.97 -0.15 -4.72
CA LEU A 16 1.50 -0.10 -3.33
C LEU A 16 0.31 0.85 -3.15
N ILE A 17 0.34 2.00 -3.83
CA ILE A 17 -0.76 2.98 -3.83
C ILE A 17 -2.03 2.33 -4.38
N GLU A 18 -1.95 1.71 -5.57
CA GLU A 18 -3.09 1.02 -6.19
C GLU A 18 -3.64 -0.09 -5.29
N GLN A 19 -2.76 -0.87 -4.67
CA GLN A 19 -3.17 -1.94 -3.76
C GLN A 19 -3.83 -1.42 -2.48
N LEU A 20 -3.32 -0.33 -1.90
CA LEU A 20 -3.91 0.31 -0.73
C LEU A 20 -5.30 0.88 -1.03
N ILE A 21 -5.48 1.48 -2.21
CA ILE A 21 -6.79 1.94 -2.68
C ILE A 21 -7.74 0.75 -2.90
N ALA A 22 -7.25 -0.32 -3.54
CA ALA A 22 -8.03 -1.53 -3.79
C ALA A 22 -8.46 -2.24 -2.49
N LEU A 23 -7.64 -2.18 -1.44
CA LEU A 23 -7.97 -2.66 -0.10
C LEU A 23 -8.98 -1.76 0.64
N GLY A 24 -9.32 -0.59 0.10
CA GLY A 24 -10.19 0.40 0.73
C GLY A 24 -9.52 1.12 1.91
N ALA A 25 -8.19 1.07 2.00
CA ALA A 25 -7.43 1.74 3.05
C ALA A 25 -7.35 3.26 2.84
N TYR A 26 -7.26 3.68 1.57
CA TYR A 26 -7.14 5.09 1.18
C TYR A 26 -8.00 5.39 -0.05
N GLN A 27 -8.34 6.67 -0.24
CA GLN A 27 -9.04 7.15 -1.43
C GLN A 27 -8.04 7.66 -2.50
N GLU A 28 -8.46 7.64 -3.76
CA GLU A 28 -7.62 8.11 -4.89
C GLU A 28 -7.28 9.61 -4.81
N ASP A 29 -8.14 10.41 -4.16
CA ASP A 29 -7.91 11.86 -3.95
C ASP A 29 -7.11 12.16 -2.68
N ASP A 30 -6.71 11.13 -1.94
CA ASP A 30 -6.08 11.31 -0.64
C ASP A 30 -4.65 11.85 -0.80
N LYS A 31 -4.50 13.16 -0.60
CA LYS A 31 -3.19 13.83 -0.67
C LYS A 31 -2.19 13.26 0.32
N GLN A 32 -2.64 12.64 1.41
CA GLN A 32 -1.74 11.96 2.33
C GLN A 32 -1.08 10.77 1.65
N LEU A 33 -1.81 9.99 0.84
CA LEU A 33 -1.30 8.83 0.12
C LEU A 33 -0.12 9.18 -0.80
N PHE A 34 -0.17 10.35 -1.45
CA PHE A 34 0.93 10.86 -2.28
C PHE A 34 2.06 11.53 -1.47
N THR A 35 1.79 11.89 -0.22
CA THR A 35 2.80 12.47 0.70
C THR A 35 3.62 11.37 1.39
N LEU A 36 3.08 10.16 1.52
CA LEU A 36 3.76 9.02 2.13
C LEU A 36 5.04 8.63 1.37
N THR A 37 6.08 8.25 2.12
CA THR A 37 7.28 7.64 1.58
C THR A 37 7.04 6.19 1.17
N LEU A 38 7.94 5.61 0.36
CA LEU A 38 7.81 4.22 -0.08
C LEU A 38 7.73 3.25 1.12
N THR A 39 8.53 3.51 2.16
CA THR A 39 8.55 2.70 3.39
C THR A 39 7.24 2.77 4.14
N GLU A 40 6.60 3.95 4.20
CA GLU A 40 5.28 4.11 4.80
C GLU A 40 4.23 3.35 4.00
N LEU A 41 4.22 3.48 2.67
CA LEU A 41 3.30 2.71 1.81
C LEU A 41 3.48 1.19 1.98
N GLU A 42 4.71 0.70 2.12
CA GLU A 42 4.98 -0.72 2.39
C GLU A 42 4.44 -1.15 3.77
N THR A 43 4.61 -0.30 4.78
CA THR A 43 4.13 -0.57 6.15
C THR A 43 2.62 -0.62 6.20
N GLU A 44 1.96 0.38 5.62
CA GLU A 44 0.50 0.43 5.54
C GLU A 44 -0.02 -0.77 4.74
N TYR A 45 0.58 -1.07 3.58
CA TYR A 45 0.14 -2.20 2.78
C TYR A 45 0.25 -3.52 3.55
N ALA A 46 1.36 -3.74 4.26
CA ALA A 46 1.53 -4.93 5.09
C ALA A 46 0.50 -4.98 6.23
N TYR A 47 0.20 -3.85 6.85
CA TYR A 47 -0.79 -3.73 7.92
C TYR A 47 -2.21 -4.02 7.41
N PHE A 48 -2.66 -3.33 6.35
CA PHE A 48 -3.99 -3.53 5.76
C PHE A 48 -4.14 -4.91 5.12
N SER A 49 -3.10 -5.44 4.46
CA SER A 49 -3.11 -6.80 3.92
C SER A 49 -3.23 -7.86 5.02
N LYS A 50 -2.65 -7.61 6.20
CA LYS A 50 -2.78 -8.48 7.36
C LYS A 50 -4.17 -8.38 7.98
N ILE A 51 -4.71 -7.17 8.15
CA ILE A 51 -6.04 -6.95 8.73
C ILE A 51 -7.14 -7.51 7.83
N SER A 52 -7.02 -7.37 6.51
CA SER A 52 -7.96 -8.00 5.57
C SER A 52 -8.02 -9.52 5.74
N GLN A 53 -6.92 -10.17 6.14
CA GLN A 53 -6.88 -11.60 6.43
C GLN A 53 -7.39 -11.93 7.84
N GLU A 54 -7.18 -11.06 8.83
CA GLU A 54 -7.62 -11.29 10.21
C GLU A 54 -9.13 -11.05 10.43
N LYS A 55 -9.80 -10.27 9.57
CA LYS A 55 -11.26 -10.11 9.63
C LYS A 55 -12.06 -11.41 9.41
N GLU A 56 -11.46 -12.43 8.78
CA GLU A 56 -12.09 -13.76 8.67
C GLU A 56 -11.82 -14.67 9.88
N ALA A 57 -10.82 -14.36 10.71
CA ALA A 57 -10.45 -15.20 11.86
C ALA A 57 -11.13 -14.78 13.18
N SER A 58 -11.51 -13.51 13.33
CA SER A 58 -12.12 -12.97 14.57
C SER A 58 -13.65 -12.94 14.54
N GLY A 59 -14.25 -14.00 13.98
CA GLY A 59 -15.70 -14.22 13.92
C GLY A 59 -16.16 -15.49 14.65
N ARG A 60 -15.31 -16.04 15.53
CA ARG A 60 -15.66 -17.13 16.44
C ARG A 60 -15.05 -16.83 17.79
N GLU A 61 -15.83 -16.25 18.68
CA GLU A 61 -16.01 -16.68 20.07
C GLU A 61 -17.15 -15.88 20.71
#